data_AF-A0A7C1GHV7-F1
#
_entry.id   AF-A0A7C1GHV7-F1
#
_cell.length_a   1.000
_cell.length_b   1.000
_cell.length_c   1.000
_cell.angle_alpha   90.00
_cell.angle_beta   90.00
_cell.angle_gamma   90.00
#
_symmetry.space_group_name_H-M   'P 1'
#
loop_
_entity.id
_entity.type
_entity.pdbx_description
1 polymer ?
#
loop_
_entity_poly.entity_id
_entity_poly.type
_entity_poly.pdbx_seq_one_letter_code
_entity_poly.pdbx_strand_id
1 'polypeptide(L)'
;MQKRVYASALLLILTLSVLASFLSTSVSADHPSKNVKVERTEKILWIADRAKMRIEILINLTLENETIIEKIVTAGLNETLYGNLSLFDDGVKILEEAHECFEVGDYENATAYVMQALEIFRDVFRG
;
A
#
# COMPACT_ATOMS: atom_id res chain seq x y z
N MET A 1 16.67 9.27 -38.82
CA MET A 1 16.98 10.05 -37.60
C MET A 1 15.77 10.83 -37.04
N GLN A 2 14.72 11.12 -37.82
CA GLN A 2 13.56 11.91 -37.36
C GLN A 2 12.57 11.17 -36.43
N LYS A 3 12.37 9.85 -36.54
CA LYS A 3 11.38 9.11 -35.72
C LYS A 3 11.68 9.10 -34.21
N ARG A 4 12.95 9.21 -33.81
CA ARG A 4 13.38 9.26 -32.40
C ARG A 4 13.12 10.61 -31.72
N VAL A 5 13.11 11.70 -32.51
CA VAL A 5 12.86 13.05 -32.01
C VAL A 5 11.37 13.23 -31.68
N TYR A 6 10.47 12.68 -32.51
CA TYR A 6 9.03 12.71 -32.24
C TYR A 6 8.61 11.85 -31.04
N ALA A 7 9.24 10.70 -30.84
CA ALA A 7 8.97 9.86 -29.66
C ALA A 7 9.40 10.55 -28.35
N SER A 8 10.51 11.29 -28.38
CA SER A 8 11.00 12.03 -27.21
C SER A 8 10.17 13.29 -26.93
N ALA A 9 9.69 13.97 -27.97
CA ALA A 9 8.78 15.11 -27.83
C ALA A 9 7.39 14.70 -27.33
N LEU A 10 6.86 13.54 -27.76
CA LEU A 10 5.59 13.02 -27.25
C LEU A 10 5.65 12.65 -25.76
N LEU A 11 6.79 12.09 -25.31
CA LEU A 11 7.03 11.74 -23.91
C LEU A 11 7.15 12.97 -23.00
N LEU A 12 7.68 14.07 -23.53
CA LEU A 12 7.82 15.35 -22.81
C LEU A 12 6.49 16.12 -22.72
N ILE A 13 5.61 15.99 -23.71
CA ILE A 13 4.26 16.57 -23.67
C ILE A 13 3.33 15.78 -22.73
N LEU A 14 3.49 14.45 -22.65
CA LEU A 14 2.73 13.58 -21.73
C LEU A 14 3.11 13.78 -20.25
N THR A 15 4.32 14.25 -19.95
CA THR A 15 4.76 14.50 -18.56
C THR A 15 4.38 15.90 -18.07
N LEU A 16 4.18 16.88 -18.96
CA LEU A 16 3.76 18.24 -18.58
C LEU A 16 2.26 18.36 -18.27
N SER A 17 1.40 17.48 -18.79
CA SER A 17 -0.06 17.55 -18.56
C SER A 17 -0.48 17.14 -17.14
N VAL A 18 0.36 16.41 -16.42
CA VAL A 18 0.08 15.99 -15.03
C VAL A 18 0.26 17.15 -14.04
N LEU A 19 1.07 18.16 -14.36
CA LEU A 19 1.41 19.23 -13.42
C LEU A 19 0.46 20.44 -13.47
N ALA A 20 -0.37 20.57 -14.51
CA ALA A 20 -1.28 21.70 -14.70
C ALA A 20 -2.63 21.57 -13.96
N SER A 21 -2.89 20.45 -13.27
CA SER A 21 -4.17 20.22 -12.59
C SER A 21 -4.27 20.82 -11.18
N PHE A 22 -3.26 21.59 -10.72
CA PHE A 22 -3.23 22.16 -9.37
C PHE A 22 -3.53 23.66 -9.29
N LEU A 23 -4.07 24.28 -10.33
CA LEU A 23 -4.44 25.70 -10.28
C LEU A 23 -5.96 25.91 -10.41
N SER A 24 -6.53 26.21 -9.24
CA SER A 24 -7.66 27.11 -9.00
C SER A 24 -9.08 26.58 -9.17
N THR A 25 -9.73 26.30 -8.04
CA THR A 25 -11.07 26.83 -7.72
C THR A 25 -11.18 27.13 -6.23
N SER A 26 -11.24 28.41 -5.88
CA SER A 26 -11.82 28.87 -4.61
C SER A 26 -13.34 28.95 -4.79
N VAL A 27 -14.10 28.06 -4.14
CA VAL A 27 -15.56 28.20 -3.99
C VAL A 27 -15.98 27.72 -2.59
N SER A 28 -16.45 28.70 -1.83
CA SER A 28 -17.46 28.72 -0.76
C SER A 28 -17.66 27.50 0.15
N ALA A 29 -17.58 27.78 1.45
CA ALA A 29 -18.07 26.94 2.53
C ALA A 29 -19.60 26.73 2.44
N ASP A 30 -20.04 25.49 2.23
CA ASP A 30 -20.96 24.77 3.13
C ASP A 30 -20.92 23.24 2.80
N HIS A 31 -21.08 22.38 3.81
CA HIS A 31 -20.74 20.94 3.87
C HIS A 31 -21.07 20.03 2.65
N PRO A 32 -20.11 19.17 2.18
CA PRO A 32 -20.20 17.71 2.38
C PRO A 32 -18.84 16.99 2.60
N SER A 33 -17.80 17.68 3.08
CA SER A 33 -16.43 17.13 3.19
C SER A 33 -16.27 15.88 4.09
N LYS A 34 -17.16 15.67 5.08
CA LYS A 34 -17.07 14.52 6.01
C LYS A 34 -17.25 13.19 5.27
N ASN A 35 -18.19 13.12 4.32
CA ASN A 35 -18.51 11.87 3.64
C ASN A 35 -17.37 11.40 2.73
N VAL A 36 -16.71 12.34 2.02
CA VAL A 36 -15.59 12.03 1.14
C VAL A 36 -14.36 11.52 1.91
N LYS A 37 -14.06 12.07 3.10
CA LYS A 37 -12.94 11.59 3.93
C LYS A 37 -13.22 10.17 4.44
N VAL A 38 -14.45 9.89 4.87
CA VAL A 38 -14.88 8.57 5.33
C VAL A 38 -14.74 7.54 4.20
N GLU A 39 -15.38 7.78 3.05
CA GLU A 39 -15.36 6.87 1.89
C GLU A 39 -13.93 6.59 1.41
N ARG A 40 -13.07 7.63 1.40
CA ARG A 40 -11.67 7.46 1.02
C ARG A 40 -10.91 6.57 2.01
N THR A 41 -11.11 6.79 3.31
CA THR A 41 -10.43 6.02 4.36
C THR A 41 -10.87 4.56 4.32
N GLU A 42 -12.17 4.32 4.22
CA GLU A 42 -12.76 2.97 4.07
C GLU A 42 -12.19 2.25 2.85
N LYS A 43 -12.07 2.94 1.70
CA LYS A 43 -11.49 2.34 0.49
C LYS A 43 -10.02 1.95 0.69
N ILE A 44 -9.24 2.72 1.42
CA ILE A 44 -7.82 2.40 1.66
C ILE A 44 -7.71 1.23 2.65
N LEU A 45 -8.54 1.18 3.69
CA LEU A 45 -8.65 0.03 4.61
C LEU A 45 -8.96 -1.24 3.83
N TRP A 46 -9.95 -1.22 2.94
CA TRP A 46 -10.27 -2.35 2.07
C TRP A 46 -9.07 -2.78 1.20
N ILE A 47 -8.28 -1.84 0.66
CA ILE A 47 -7.07 -2.18 -0.10
C ILE A 47 -6.05 -2.87 0.81
N ALA A 48 -5.86 -2.37 2.03
CA ALA A 48 -4.92 -2.94 3.00
C ALA A 48 -5.33 -4.33 3.47
N ASP A 49 -6.60 -4.59 3.73
CA ASP A 49 -7.13 -5.93 4.06
C ASP A 49 -6.86 -6.92 2.92
N ARG A 50 -7.02 -6.47 1.67
CA ARG A 50 -6.74 -7.30 0.49
C ARG A 50 -5.24 -7.54 0.31
N ALA A 51 -4.39 -6.60 0.68
CA ALA A 51 -2.94 -6.78 0.70
C ALA A 51 -2.53 -7.80 1.78
N LYS A 52 -3.02 -7.63 3.02
CA LYS A 52 -2.85 -8.58 4.14
C LYS A 52 -3.18 -10.01 3.70
N MET A 53 -4.40 -10.23 3.21
CA MET A 53 -4.89 -11.54 2.76
C MET A 53 -3.97 -12.18 1.71
N ARG A 54 -3.49 -11.41 0.73
CA ARG A 54 -2.60 -11.95 -0.32
C ARG A 54 -1.25 -12.36 0.24
N ILE A 55 -0.72 -11.60 1.18
CA ILE A 55 0.55 -11.92 1.84
C ILE A 55 0.39 -13.14 2.74
N GLU A 56 -0.70 -13.25 3.51
CA GLU A 56 -1.01 -14.44 4.31
C GLU A 56 -1.05 -15.70 3.46
N ILE A 57 -1.72 -15.65 2.30
CA ILE A 57 -1.76 -16.77 1.36
C ILE A 57 -0.34 -17.14 0.90
N LEU A 58 0.49 -16.16 0.53
CA LEU A 58 1.85 -16.42 0.09
C LEU A 58 2.71 -17.03 1.22
N ILE A 59 2.60 -16.50 2.43
CA ILE A 59 3.27 -17.02 3.62
C ILE A 59 2.88 -18.48 3.85
N ASN A 60 1.58 -18.79 3.85
CA ASN A 60 1.09 -20.15 4.08
C ASN A 60 1.59 -21.11 3.00
N LEU A 61 1.51 -20.72 1.72
CA LEU A 61 2.03 -21.53 0.62
C LEU A 61 3.54 -21.81 0.73
N THR A 62 4.31 -20.85 1.24
CA THR A 62 5.75 -21.02 1.50
C THR A 62 6.00 -21.96 2.67
N LEU A 63 5.31 -21.75 3.80
CA LEU A 63 5.52 -22.51 5.04
C LEU A 63 5.03 -23.97 4.95
N GLU A 64 3.97 -24.22 4.17
CA GLU A 64 3.42 -25.57 3.95
C GLU A 64 4.18 -26.37 2.89
N ASN A 65 5.14 -25.75 2.18
CA ASN A 65 5.89 -26.40 1.12
C ASN A 65 7.32 -26.75 1.57
N GLU A 66 7.51 -28.01 1.96
CA GLU A 66 8.81 -28.53 2.42
C GLU A 66 9.95 -28.29 1.43
N THR A 67 9.71 -28.42 0.13
CA THR A 67 10.72 -28.15 -0.91
C THR A 67 11.13 -26.67 -0.97
N ILE A 68 10.20 -25.75 -0.74
CA ILE A 68 10.52 -24.31 -0.68
C ILE A 68 11.32 -24.03 0.60
N ILE A 69 10.90 -24.57 1.74
CA ILE A 69 11.61 -24.41 3.01
C ILE A 69 13.04 -24.95 2.93
N GLU A 70 13.24 -26.14 2.36
CA GLU A 70 14.57 -26.72 2.18
C GLU A 70 15.47 -25.79 1.35
N LYS A 71 14.93 -25.19 0.28
CA LYS A 71 15.68 -24.22 -0.55
C LYS A 71 16.03 -22.96 0.23
N ILE A 72 15.11 -22.42 1.03
CA ILE A 72 15.35 -21.25 1.90
C ILE A 72 16.45 -21.55 2.90
N VAL A 73 16.38 -22.70 3.58
CA VAL A 73 17.39 -23.15 4.55
C VAL A 73 18.75 -23.32 3.88
N THR A 74 18.80 -24.00 2.74
CA THR A 74 20.03 -24.25 1.99
C THR A 74 20.67 -22.94 1.50
N ALA A 75 19.86 -21.94 1.15
CA ALA A 75 20.32 -20.61 0.76
C ALA A 75 20.73 -19.72 1.96
N GLY A 76 20.52 -20.18 3.21
CA GLY A 76 20.80 -19.40 4.41
C GLY A 76 19.80 -18.26 4.66
N LEU A 77 18.60 -18.31 4.06
CA LEU A 77 17.60 -17.24 4.10
C LEU A 77 16.58 -17.39 5.25
N ASN A 78 16.87 -18.24 6.24
CA ASN A 78 15.97 -18.50 7.36
C ASN A 78 15.68 -17.24 8.19
N GLU A 79 16.73 -16.46 8.50
CA GLU A 79 16.58 -15.22 9.25
C GLU A 79 15.75 -14.19 8.48
N THR A 80 15.94 -14.09 7.15
CA THR A 80 15.12 -13.25 6.28
C THR A 80 13.66 -13.68 6.31
N LEU A 81 13.38 -14.99 6.22
CA LEU A 81 12.02 -15.51 6.30
C LEU A 81 11.36 -15.13 7.63
N TYR A 82 12.00 -15.43 8.77
CA TYR A 82 11.43 -15.11 10.08
C TYR A 82 11.32 -13.60 10.32
N GLY A 83 12.26 -12.80 9.82
CA GLY A 83 12.18 -11.35 9.83
C GLY A 83 10.96 -10.83 9.07
N ASN A 84 10.70 -11.36 7.87
CA ASN A 84 9.52 -11.00 7.08
C ASN A 84 8.21 -11.43 7.77
N LEU A 85 8.18 -12.59 8.45
CA LEU A 85 7.02 -13.02 9.23
C LEU A 85 6.74 -12.08 10.40
N SER A 86 7.77 -11.68 11.14
CA SER A 86 7.63 -10.72 12.25
C SER A 86 7.16 -9.35 11.74
N LEU A 87 7.75 -8.87 10.64
CA LEU A 87 7.37 -7.60 10.03
C LEU A 87 5.93 -7.62 9.52
N PHE A 88 5.48 -8.76 8.99
CA PHE A 88 4.09 -8.94 8.59
C PHE A 88 3.13 -8.83 9.78
N ASP A 89 3.44 -9.47 10.91
CA ASP A 89 2.63 -9.39 12.14
C ASP A 89 2.55 -7.94 12.67
N ASP A 90 3.65 -7.18 12.62
CA ASP A 90 3.66 -5.76 12.97
C ASP A 90 2.74 -4.94 12.05
N GLY A 91 2.77 -5.21 10.74
CA GLY A 91 1.87 -4.58 9.77
C GLY A 91 0.39 -4.90 10.02
N VAL A 92 0.08 -6.12 10.47
CA VAL A 92 -1.28 -6.54 10.84
C VAL A 92 -1.78 -5.75 12.05
N LYS A 93 -0.97 -5.60 13.10
CA LYS A 93 -1.33 -4.82 14.29
C LYS A 93 -1.63 -3.36 13.96
N ILE A 94 -0.80 -2.75 13.10
CA ILE A 94 -1.03 -1.36 12.67
C ILE A 94 -2.31 -1.23 11.83
N LEU A 95 -2.65 -2.23 11.02
CA LEU A 95 -3.92 -2.24 10.29
C LEU A 95 -5.11 -2.37 11.26
N GLU A 96 -4.99 -3.14 12.34
CA GLU A 96 -6.01 -3.23 13.39
C GLU A 96 -6.21 -1.87 14.08
N GLU A 97 -5.12 -1.17 14.45
CA GLU A 97 -5.19 0.20 14.99
C GLU A 97 -5.86 1.18 14.01
N ALA A 98 -5.64 1.02 12.70
CA ALA A 98 -6.29 1.82 11.67
C ALA A 98 -7.81 1.61 11.64
N HIS A 99 -8.26 0.35 11.76
CA HIS A 99 -9.68 0.00 11.87
C HIS A 99 -10.28 0.57 13.15
N GLU A 100 -9.61 0.44 14.30
CA GLU A 100 -10.06 1.02 15.58
C GLU A 100 -10.27 2.54 15.49
N CYS A 101 -9.32 3.25 14.88
CA CYS A 101 -9.44 4.69 14.63
C CYS A 101 -10.63 5.02 13.71
N PHE A 102 -10.87 4.21 12.68
CA PHE A 102 -11.98 4.42 11.76
C PHE A 102 -13.34 4.28 12.47
N GLU A 103 -13.50 3.26 13.31
CA GLU A 103 -14.73 2.99 14.07
C GLU A 103 -15.09 4.12 15.03
N VAL A 104 -14.10 4.77 15.66
CA VAL A 104 -14.35 5.93 16.54
C VAL A 104 -14.44 7.26 15.79
N GLY A 105 -14.37 7.25 14.46
CA GLY A 105 -14.48 8.42 13.60
C GLY A 105 -13.20 9.25 13.48
N ASP A 106 -12.06 8.73 13.93
CA ASP A 106 -10.74 9.32 13.78
C ASP A 106 -10.12 8.96 12.43
N TYR A 107 -10.71 9.50 11.37
CA TYR A 107 -10.30 9.20 9.99
C TYR A 107 -8.89 9.71 9.63
N GLU A 108 -8.34 10.65 10.41
CA GLU A 108 -6.98 11.14 10.20
C GLU A 108 -5.95 10.10 10.63
N ASN A 109 -6.08 9.61 11.86
CA ASN A 109 -5.20 8.56 12.36
C ASN A 109 -5.45 7.24 11.64
N ALA A 110 -6.70 6.91 11.31
CA ALA A 110 -7.00 5.74 10.47
C ALA A 110 -6.28 5.79 9.12
N THR A 111 -6.25 6.95 8.46
CA THR A 111 -5.52 7.15 7.19
C THR A 111 -4.00 7.01 7.38
N ALA A 112 -3.46 7.56 8.47
CA ALA A 112 -2.03 7.47 8.75
C ALA A 112 -1.59 6.02 9.00
N TYR A 113 -2.29 5.30 9.88
CA TYR A 113 -1.98 3.91 10.20
C TYR A 113 -2.17 2.97 9.02
N VAL A 114 -3.26 3.12 8.24
CA VAL A 114 -3.44 2.25 7.06
C VAL A 114 -2.35 2.48 6.01
N MET A 115 -1.84 3.70 5.84
CA MET A 115 -0.70 3.98 4.95
C MET A 115 0.58 3.33 5.47
N GLN A 116 0.81 3.35 6.77
CA GLN A 116 1.95 2.67 7.39
C GLN A 116 1.87 1.15 7.24
N ALA A 117 0.70 0.55 7.47
CA ALA A 117 0.48 -0.87 7.25
C ALA A 117 0.73 -1.27 5.78
N LEU A 118 0.25 -0.47 4.83
CA LEU A 118 0.51 -0.70 3.40
C LEU A 118 1.99 -0.62 3.02
N GLU A 119 2.75 0.28 3.64
CA GLU A 119 4.21 0.34 3.48
C GLU A 119 4.88 -0.93 3.99
N ILE A 120 4.50 -1.39 5.18
CA ILE A 120 5.01 -2.63 5.76
C ILE A 120 4.68 -3.84 4.87
N PHE A 121 3.42 -3.97 4.43
CA PHE A 121 3.00 -5.04 3.53
C PHE A 121 3.75 -5.03 2.19
N ARG A 122 4.02 -3.84 1.64
CA ARG A 122 4.85 -3.70 0.44
C ARG A 122 6.26 -4.22 0.68
N ASP A 123 6.83 -3.93 1.85
CA ASP A 123 8.21 -4.31 2.17
C ASP A 123 8.31 -5.82 2.44
N VAL A 124 7.33 -6.41 3.14
CA VAL A 124 7.20 -7.88 3.28
C VAL A 124 7.07 -8.56 1.93
N PHE A 125 6.30 -7.99 0.99
CA PHE A 125 6.14 -8.57 -0.35
C PHE A 125 7.41 -8.49 -1.21
N ARG A 126 8.31 -7.54 -0.93
CA ARG A 126 9.55 -7.32 -1.69
C ARG A 126 10.76 -8.08 -1.13
N GLY A 127 10.76 -8.36 0.17
CA GLY A 127 11.81 -9.11 0.86
C GLY A 127 11.78 -10.59 0.51
#